data_AF-A0A3N6FJD5-F1
#
_entry.id   AF-A0A3N6FJD5-F1
#
_cell.length_a   1.000
_cell.length_b   1.000
_cell.length_c   1.000
_cell.angle_alpha   90.00
_cell.angle_beta   90.00
_cell.angle_gamma   90.00
#
_symmetry.space_group_name_H-M   'P 1'
#
loop_
_entity.id
_entity.type
_entity.pdbx_description
1 polymer ?
#
loop_
_entity_poly.entity_id
_entity_poly.type
_entity_poly.pdbx_seq_one_letter_code
_entity_poly.pdbx_strand_id
1 'polypeptide(L)' 'MERRELRAALHAAGVADGYYRIEGVHEPAPTPPDFLFLRKAPDGVWETGAYERGTYEVIARHPDEAAACAHLLRLLV' A
#
# COMPACT_ATOMS: atom_id res chain seq x y z
N MET A 1 -5.19 -10.54 -7.67
CA MET A 1 -5.00 -10.30 -6.24
C MET A 1 -5.66 -8.97 -5.94
N GLU A 2 -6.64 -8.94 -5.06
CA GLU A 2 -7.31 -7.69 -4.66
C GLU A 2 -6.78 -7.17 -3.32
N ARG A 3 -7.06 -5.92 -2.96
CA ARG A 3 -6.55 -5.27 -1.73
C ARG A 3 -6.78 -6.04 -0.44
N ARG A 4 -7.92 -6.75 -0.31
CA ARG A 4 -8.20 -7.57 0.88
C ARG A 4 -7.32 -8.82 0.96
N GLU A 5 -7.04 -9.43 -0.19
CA GLU A 5 -6.11 -10.56 -0.29
C GLU A 5 -4.68 -10.11 0.03
N LEU A 6 -4.28 -8.92 -0.44
CA LEU A 6 -3.00 -8.31 -0.06
C LEU A 6 -2.88 -8.13 1.46
N ARG A 7 -3.90 -7.58 2.12
CA ARG A 7 -3.91 -7.45 3.58
C ARG A 7 -3.72 -8.80 4.28
N ALA A 8 -4.42 -9.83 3.82
CA ALA A 8 -4.26 -11.18 4.37
C ALA A 8 -2.85 -11.73 4.15
N ALA A 9 -2.26 -11.53 2.97
CA ALA A 9 -0.91 -11.96 2.64
C ALA A 9 0.16 -11.26 3.50
N LEU A 10 0.07 -9.94 3.67
CA LEU A 10 1.01 -9.17 4.51
C LEU A 10 0.91 -9.58 5.98
N HIS A 11 -0.30 -9.81 6.48
CA HIS A 11 -0.51 -10.32 7.83
C HIS A 11 0.09 -11.72 8.01
N ALA A 12 -0.14 -12.63 7.06
CA ALA A 12 0.44 -13.98 7.09
C ALA A 12 1.98 -13.97 7.00
N ALA A 13 2.56 -12.97 6.31
CA ALA A 13 4.00 -12.75 6.23
C ALA A 13 4.59 -12.08 7.49
N GLY A 14 3.77 -11.68 8.46
CA GLY A 14 4.22 -11.03 9.69
C GLY A 14 4.62 -9.56 9.53
N VAL A 15 4.23 -8.90 8.44
CA VAL A 15 4.49 -7.48 8.22
C VAL A 15 3.65 -6.67 9.22
N ALA A 16 4.32 -5.85 10.04
CA ALA A 16 3.63 -5.05 11.05
C ALA A 16 2.71 -4.00 10.40
N ASP A 17 1.52 -3.82 10.99
CA ASP A 17 0.47 -2.95 10.46
C ASP A 17 0.90 -1.48 10.27
N GLY A 18 1.92 -1.02 10.99
CA GLY A 18 2.46 0.33 10.84
C GLY A 18 3.26 0.56 9.56
N TYR A 19 3.70 -0.50 8.85
CA TYR A 19 4.53 -0.34 7.66
C TYR A 19 3.75 -0.05 6.39
N TYR A 20 2.42 -0.18 6.40
CA TYR A 20 1.64 -0.04 5.18
C TYR A 20 0.25 0.52 5.38
N ARG A 21 -0.26 1.18 4.34
CA ARG A 21 -1.66 1.61 4.17
C ARG A 21 -2.22 1.02 2.88
N ILE A 22 -3.44 0.51 2.93
CA ILE A 22 -4.17 0.02 1.75
C ILE A 22 -5.51 0.76 1.71
N GLU A 23 -5.69 1.63 0.72
CA GLU A 23 -6.91 2.45 0.62
C GLU A 23 -8.19 1.62 0.69
N GLY A 24 -9.06 1.98 1.64
CA GLY A 24 -10.35 1.32 1.86
C GLY A 24 -10.26 -0.06 2.54
N VAL A 25 -9.07 -0.51 2.95
CA VAL A 25 -8.87 -1.82 3.60
C VAL A 25 -8.09 -1.72 4.90
N HIS A 26 -7.02 -0.95 4.96
CA HIS A 26 -6.20 -0.78 6.15
C HIS A 26 -5.61 0.62 6.25
N GLU A 27 -5.76 1.23 7.42
CA GLU A 27 -5.12 2.49 7.77
C GLU A 27 -4.39 2.31 9.12
N PRO A 28 -3.07 2.53 9.18
CA PRO A 28 -2.35 2.42 10.44
C PRO A 28 -2.76 3.53 11.41
N ALA A 29 -2.99 3.16 12.68
CA ALA A 29 -3.41 4.07 13.74
C ALA A 29 -2.60 3.82 15.02
N PRO A 30 -1.94 4.85 15.61
CA PRO A 30 -1.81 6.22 15.08
C PRO A 30 -1.04 6.25 13.76
N THR A 31 -1.22 7.30 12.96
CA THR A 31 -0.50 7.47 11.69
C THR A 31 1.01 7.49 11.94
N PRO A 32 1.78 6.52 11.42
CA PRO A 32 3.22 6.48 11.55
C PRO A 32 3.86 7.62 10.75
N PRO A 33 5.09 8.05 11.10
CA PRO A 33 5.82 9.03 10.31
C PRO A 33 6.14 8.51 8.92
N ASP A 34 6.36 7.20 8.78
CA ASP A 34 6.80 6.55 7.55
C ASP A 34 6.00 5.24 7.30
N PHE A 35 5.44 5.06 6.10
CA PHE A 35 4.76 3.82 5.67
C PHE A 35 4.67 3.73 4.14
N LEU A 36 4.59 2.52 3.58
CA LEU A 36 4.25 2.33 2.17
C LEU A 36 2.73 2.38 1.96
N PHE A 37 2.27 2.85 0.81
CA PHE A 37 0.84 2.92 0.53
C PHE A 37 0.48 2.27 -0.80
N LEU A 38 -0.78 1.83 -0.89
CA LEU A 38 -1.49 1.56 -2.12
C LEU A 38 -2.76 2.41 -2.15
N ARG A 39 -2.96 3.17 -3.23
CA ARG A 39 -4.16 4.00 -3.45
C ARG A 39 -4.56 4.05 -4.92
N LYS A 40 -5.79 4.47 -5.18
CA LYS A 40 -6.30 4.83 -6.50
C LYS A 40 -6.21 6.35 -6.67
N ALA A 41 -5.48 6.78 -7.68
CA ALA A 41 -5.36 8.20 -8.03
C ALA A 41 -6.67 8.75 -8.63
N PRO A 42 -6.87 10.08 -8.64
CA PRO A 42 -8.09 10.69 -9.19
C PRO A 42 -8.34 10.39 -10.68
N ASP A 43 -7.28 10.12 -11.45
CA ASP A 43 -7.35 9.70 -12.85
C ASP A 43 -7.68 8.20 -13.02
N GLY A 44 -7.90 7.49 -11.92
CA GLY A 44 -8.28 6.08 -11.89
C GLY A 44 -7.13 5.09 -11.92
N VAL A 45 -5.88 5.56 -12.06
CA VAL A 45 -4.66 4.74 -12.06
C VAL A 45 -4.33 4.28 -10.65
N TRP A 46 -3.76 3.10 -10.49
CA TRP A 46 -3.31 2.61 -9.19
C TRP A 46 -1.89 3.06 -8.89
N GLU A 47 -1.66 3.51 -7.66
CA GLU A 47 -0.35 3.97 -7.21
C GLU A 47 0.12 3.15 -6.02
N THR A 48 1.41 2.84 -6.03
CA THR A 48 2.15 2.45 -4.83
C THR A 48 3.22 3.47 -4.55
N GLY A 49 3.47 3.78 -3.29
CA GLY A 49 4.47 4.77 -2.93
C GLY A 49 4.82 4.74 -1.45
N ALA A 50 5.59 5.74 -1.03
CA ALA A 50 5.94 5.96 0.37
C ALA A 50 5.27 7.23 0.88
N TYR A 51 4.78 7.17 2.11
CA TYR A 51 4.54 8.35 2.91
C TYR A 51 5.72 8.50 3.86
N GLU A 52 6.40 9.64 3.82
CA GLU A 52 7.53 9.95 4.70
C GLU A 52 7.37 11.36 5.25
N ARG A 53 7.30 11.47 6.57
CA ARG A 53 7.31 12.75 7.32
C ARG A 53 6.30 13.77 6.80
N GLY A 54 5.09 13.34 6.43
CA GLY A 54 4.07 14.25 5.90
C GLY A 54 3.88 14.22 4.37
N THR A 55 4.81 13.60 3.64
CA THR A 55 4.88 13.71 2.18
C THR A 55 4.57 12.39 1.51
N TYR A 56 3.66 12.40 0.52
CA TYR A 56 3.42 11.24 -0.35
C TYR A 56 4.33 11.30 -1.58
N GLU A 57 5.15 10.28 -1.77
CA GLU A 57 5.96 10.08 -2.97
C GLU A 57 5.48 8.82 -3.70
N VAL A 58 5.16 8.97 -5.00
CA VAL A 58 4.74 7.84 -5.84
C VAL A 58 5.97 7.11 -6.36
N ILE A 59 6.10 5.84 -6.02
CA ILE A 59 7.17 4.96 -6.51
C ILE A 59 6.80 4.40 -7.89
N ALA A 60 5.55 3.95 -8.05
CA ALA A 60 5.09 3.35 -9.29
C ALA A 60 3.59 3.57 -9.52
N ARG A 61 3.22 3.67 -10.81
CA ARG A 61 1.85 3.68 -11.32
C ARG A 61 1.57 2.36 -12.01
N HIS A 62 0.38 1.80 -11.80
CA HIS A 62 -0.03 0.49 -12.29
C HIS A 62 -1.38 0.58 -13.01
N PRO A 63 -1.58 -0.19 -14.08
CA PRO A 63 -2.81 -0.14 -14.87
C PRO A 63 -4.02 -0.71 -14.14
N ASP A 64 -3.82 -1.59 -13.16
CA ASP A 64 -4.89 -2.27 -12.43
C ASP A 64 -4.53 -2.56 -10.96
N GLU A 65 -5.56 -2.93 -10.18
CA GLU A 65 -5.46 -3.18 -8.74
C GLU A 65 -4.52 -4.35 -8.45
N ALA A 66 -4.56 -5.39 -9.27
CA ALA A 66 -3.77 -6.60 -9.07
C ALA A 66 -2.27 -6.36 -9.25
N ALA A 67 -1.87 -5.60 -10.27
CA ALA A 67 -0.50 -5.19 -10.50
C ALA A 67 0.04 -4.33 -9.35
N ALA A 68 -0.76 -3.37 -8.86
CA ALA A 68 -0.39 -2.54 -7.71
C ALA A 68 -0.25 -3.37 -6.43
N CYS A 69 -1.18 -4.27 -6.16
CA CYS A 69 -1.12 -5.14 -4.98
C CYS A 69 0.12 -6.04 -5.03
N ALA A 70 0.42 -6.64 -6.18
CA ALA A 70 1.61 -7.48 -6.37
C ALA A 70 2.91 -6.68 -6.25
N HIS A 71 2.90 -5.40 -6.63
CA HIS A 71 4.04 -4.52 -6.41
C HIS A 71 4.24 -4.20 -4.93
N LEU A 72 3.19 -3.79 -4.21
CA LEU A 72 3.31 -3.47 -2.78
C LEU A 72 3.75 -4.69 -1.96
N LEU A 73 3.25 -5.89 -2.27
CA LEU A 73 3.70 -7.12 -1.62
C LEU A 73 5.22 -7.33 -1.75
N ARG A 74 5.77 -7.16 -2.97
CA ARG A 74 7.21 -7.29 -3.25
C ARG A 74 8.08 -6.23 -2.55
N LEU A 75 7.51 -5.10 -2.16
CA LEU A 75 8.25 -4.07 -1.41
C LEU A 75 8.34 -4.39 0.09
N LEU A 76 7.44 -5.22 0.61
CA LEU A 76 7.29 -5.48 2.05
C LEU A 76 7.74 -6.90 2.46
N VAL A 77 7.95 -7.80 1.50
CA VAL A 77 8.33 -9.21 1.68
C VAL A 77 9.44 -9.55 0.72
#